data_AF-A0A537YVL6-F1
#
_entry.id   AF-A0A537YVL6-F1
#
_cell.length_a   1.000
_cell.length_b   1.000
_cell.length_c   1.000
_cell.angle_alpha   90.00
_cell.angle_beta   90.00
_cell.angle_gamma   90.00
#
_symmetry.space_group_name_H-M   'P 1'
#
loop_
_entity.id
_entity.type
_entity.pdbx_description
1 polymer ?
#
loop_
_entity_poly.entity_id
_entity_poly.type
_entity_poly.pdbx_seq_one_letter_code
_entity_poly.pdbx_strand_id
1 'polypeptide(L)'
;MLFILGTLGILAFMVGVLLVVGHFYPGSSAGLVDWVPTRSPEVEVQNEIDDVRQMMEAQNEMRRRRGAPEMTEEELHASVAEDERMRLRGRGPFEAS
;
A
#
# COMPACT_ATOMS: atom_id res chain seq x y z
N MET A 1 6.45 14.96 40.17
CA MET A 1 7.72 14.19 40.11
C MET A 1 7.48 12.69 40.27
N LEU A 2 7.02 12.19 41.43
CA LEU A 2 6.77 10.75 41.65
C LEU A 2 5.80 10.12 40.63
N PHE A 3 4.67 10.78 40.34
CA PHE A 3 3.70 10.32 39.34
C PHE A 3 4.32 10.18 37.94
N ILE A 4 5.04 11.20 37.48
CA ILE A 4 5.69 11.21 36.16
C ILE A 4 6.73 10.09 36.05
N LEU A 5 7.59 9.96 37.07
CA LEU A 5 8.61 8.90 37.12
C LEU A 5 7.96 7.51 37.18
N GLY A 6 6.87 7.36 37.92
CA GLY A 6 6.09 6.11 37.97
C GLY A 6 5.49 5.74 36.62
N THR A 7 4.84 6.68 35.94
CA THR A 7 4.26 6.45 34.61
C THR A 7 5.33 6.09 33.58
N LEU A 8 6.45 6.83 33.55
CA LEU A 8 7.56 6.53 32.65
C LEU A 8 8.19 5.17 32.96
N GLY A 9 8.32 4.81 34.24
CA GLY A 9 8.81 3.51 34.66
C GLY A 9 7.93 2.35 34.20
N ILE A 10 6.60 2.49 34.33
CA ILE A 10 5.64 1.48 33.86
C ILE A 10 5.69 1.35 32.32
N LEU A 11 5.76 2.47 31.60
CA LEU A 11 5.87 2.45 30.14
C LEU A 11 7.16 1.76 29.67
N ALA A 12 8.29 2.15 30.26
CA ALA A 12 9.58 1.54 29.96
C ALA A 12 9.61 0.04 30.29
N PHE A 13 8.99 -0.35 31.40
CA PHE A 13 8.83 -1.75 31.76
C PHE A 13 8.00 -2.52 30.73
N MET A 14 6.85 -1.98 30.32
CA MET A 14 5.98 -2.61 29.31
C MET A 14 6.70 -2.78 27.97
N VAL A 15 7.40 -1.74 27.49
CA VAL A 15 8.23 -1.82 26.28
C VAL A 15 9.34 -2.86 26.46
N GLY A 16 10.03 -2.86 27.60
CA GLY A 16 11.08 -3.83 27.91
C GLY A 16 10.59 -5.27 27.86
N VAL A 17 9.42 -5.56 28.44
CA VAL A 17 8.78 -6.87 28.38
C VAL A 17 8.47 -7.26 26.93
N LEU A 18 7.89 -6.35 26.13
CA LEU A 18 7.59 -6.63 24.72
C LEU A 18 8.85 -6.93 23.91
N LEU A 19 9.94 -6.20 24.15
CA LEU A 19 11.23 -6.44 23.48
C LEU A 19 11.83 -7.79 23.87
N VAL A 20 11.78 -8.15 25.15
CA VAL A 20 12.27 -9.45 25.64
C VAL A 20 11.44 -10.57 25.01
N VAL A 21 10.11 -10.48 25.04
CA VAL A 21 9.25 -11.49 24.43
C VAL A 21 9.52 -11.58 22.93
N GLY A 22 9.56 -10.46 22.21
CA GLY A 22 9.84 -10.45 20.77
C GLY A 22 11.22 -11.01 20.42
N HIS A 23 12.24 -10.78 21.25
CA HIS A 23 13.59 -11.30 21.04
C HIS A 23 13.68 -12.82 21.25
N PHE A 24 13.01 -13.34 22.28
CA PHE A 24 13.03 -14.76 22.61
C PHE A 24 11.95 -15.58 21.89
N TYR A 25 11.00 -14.94 21.21
CA TYR A 25 9.94 -15.61 20.46
C TYR A 25 10.45 -16.04 19.07
N PRO A 26 10.55 -17.34 18.78
CA PRO A 26 11.11 -17.85 17.52
C PRO A 26 10.12 -17.82 16.33
N GLY A 27 8.85 -17.43 16.57
CA GLY A 27 7.80 -17.39 15.56
C GLY A 27 7.73 -16.05 14.82
N SER A 28 7.23 -16.07 13.58
CA SER A 28 6.90 -14.84 12.85
C SER A 28 5.71 -14.15 13.51
N SER A 29 5.82 -12.84 13.79
CA SER A 29 4.69 -12.04 14.29
C SER A 29 3.49 -12.05 13.35
N ALA A 30 3.71 -12.31 12.05
CA ALA A 30 2.63 -12.49 11.08
C ALA A 30 1.81 -13.78 11.34
N GLY A 31 2.43 -14.81 11.91
CA GLY A 31 1.77 -16.06 12.30
C GLY A 31 1.01 -15.99 13.63
N LEU A 32 1.16 -14.91 14.42
CA LEU A 32 0.35 -14.71 15.63
C LEU A 32 -1.07 -14.24 15.31
N VAL A 33 -1.26 -13.57 14.17
CA VAL A 33 -2.54 -12.98 13.77
C VAL A 33 -3.32 -13.93 12.85
N ASP A 34 -2.70 -15.03 12.39
CA ASP A 34 -3.28 -15.99 11.43
C ASP A 34 -4.06 -15.28 10.31
N TRP A 35 -3.51 -14.16 9.83
CA TRP A 35 -4.21 -13.36 8.83
C TRP A 35 -4.13 -14.06 7.48
N VAL A 36 -5.25 -14.68 7.10
CA VAL A 36 -5.47 -15.26 5.78
C VAL A 36 -6.28 -14.29 4.93
N PRO A 37 -5.95 -14.09 3.63
CA PRO A 37 -6.79 -13.32 2.73
C PRO A 37 -8.24 -13.81 2.79
N THR A 38 -9.19 -12.88 2.91
CA THR A 38 -10.62 -13.21 3.03
C THR A 38 -11.23 -13.71 1.72
N ARG A 39 -10.49 -13.59 0.60
CA ARG A 39 -10.90 -13.93 -0.76
C ARG A 39 -9.88 -14.86 -1.37
N SER A 40 -10.32 -15.70 -2.32
CA SER A 40 -9.41 -16.56 -3.07
C SER A 40 -8.54 -15.74 -4.02
N PRO A 41 -7.35 -16.23 -4.41
CA PRO A 41 -6.47 -15.53 -5.35
C PRO A 41 -7.14 -15.19 -6.68
N GLU A 42 -8.00 -16.08 -7.19
CA GLU A 42 -8.70 -15.87 -8.45
C GLU A 42 -9.68 -14.69 -8.36
N VAL A 43 -10.36 -14.56 -7.22
CA VAL A 43 -11.29 -13.45 -6.95
C VAL A 43 -10.53 -12.14 -6.79
N GLU A 44 -9.34 -12.16 -6.17
CA GLU A 44 -8.51 -10.98 -6.03
C GLU A 44 -8.04 -10.44 -7.38
N VAL A 45 -7.50 -11.32 -8.24
CA VAL A 45 -7.11 -10.96 -9.61
C VAL A 45 -8.29 -10.42 -10.41
N GLN A 46 -9.48 -11.02 -10.28
CA GLN A 46 -10.67 -10.54 -10.97
C GLN A 46 -11.09 -9.14 -10.48
N ASN A 47 -11.02 -8.89 -9.16
CA ASN A 47 -11.31 -7.55 -8.61
C ASN A 47 -10.32 -6.51 -9.14
N GLU A 48 -9.02 -6.84 -9.19
CA GLU A 48 -8.01 -5.93 -9.73
C GLU A 48 -8.27 -5.56 -11.19
N ILE A 49 -8.68 -6.53 -12.02
CA ILE A 49 -9.06 -6.30 -13.42
C ILE A 49 -10.27 -5.36 -13.51
N ASP A 50 -11.29 -5.60 -12.68
CA ASP A 50 -12.50 -4.78 -12.69
C ASP A 50 -12.26 -3.37 -12.15
N ASP A 51 -11.39 -3.22 -11.16
CA ASP A 51 -10.96 -1.92 -10.62
C ASP A 51 -10.24 -1.09 -11.69
N VAL A 52 -9.30 -1.68 -12.45
CA VAL A 52 -8.61 -1.00 -13.55
C VAL A 52 -9.60 -0.57 -14.63
N ARG A 53 -10.57 -1.42 -14.98
CA ARG A 53 -11.62 -1.07 -15.96
C ARG A 53 -12.44 0.12 -15.47
N GLN A 54 -12.87 0.12 -14.21
CA GLN A 54 -13.64 1.21 -13.62
C GLN A 54 -12.84 2.53 -13.63
N MET A 55 -11.54 2.47 -13.31
CA MET A 55 -10.68 3.66 -13.39
C MET A 55 -10.58 4.21 -14.81
N MET A 56 -10.42 3.34 -15.81
CA MET A 56 -10.34 3.75 -17.22
C MET A 56 -11.66 4.38 -17.70
N GLU A 57 -12.80 3.79 -17.35
CA GLU A 57 -14.12 4.33 -17.67
C GLU A 57 -14.31 5.73 -17.06
N ALA A 58 -13.91 5.92 -15.80
CA ALA A 58 -13.98 7.22 -15.14
C ALA A 58 -13.08 8.26 -15.84
N GLN A 59 -11.88 7.88 -16.27
CA GLN A 59 -11.00 8.76 -17.04
C GLN A 59 -11.62 9.12 -18.40
N ASN A 60 -12.17 8.14 -19.11
CA ASN A 60 -12.81 8.35 -20.41
C ASN A 60 -14.05 9.24 -20.29
N GLU A 61 -14.85 9.08 -19.23
CA GLU A 61 -15.97 9.98 -18.94
C GLU A 61 -15.48 11.44 -18.77
N MET A 62 -14.39 11.65 -18.04
CA MET A 62 -13.79 12.98 -17.90
C MET A 62 -13.24 13.53 -19.21
N ARG A 63 -12.65 12.68 -20.06
CA ARG A 63 -12.15 13.06 -21.40
C ARG A 63 -13.30 13.42 -22.34
N ARG A 64 -14.38 12.65 -22.35
CA ARG A 64 -15.62 12.93 -23.11
C ARG A 64 -16.19 14.31 -22.78
N ARG A 65 -16.28 14.65 -21.49
CA ARG A 65 -16.77 15.97 -21.05
C ARG A 65 -15.94 17.14 -21.57
N ARG A 66 -14.64 16.90 -21.82
CA ARG A 66 -13.70 17.91 -22.33
C ARG A 66 -13.55 17.86 -23.86
N GLY A 67 -14.25 16.95 -24.54
CA GLY A 67 -14.10 16.71 -25.97
C GLY A 67 -12.77 16.06 -26.37
N ALA A 68 -12.05 15.47 -25.42
CA ALA A 68 -10.82 14.73 -25.68
C ALA A 68 -11.13 13.29 -26.13
N PRO A 69 -10.29 12.69 -26.99
CA PRO A 69 -10.46 11.30 -27.40
C PRO A 69 -10.38 10.34 -26.21
N GLU A 70 -11.15 9.25 -26.26
CA GLU A 70 -11.11 8.20 -25.25
C GLU A 70 -9.74 7.50 -25.26
N MET A 71 -9.28 7.15 -24.06
CA MET A 71 -8.05 6.40 -23.86
C MET A 71 -8.28 4.93 -24.19
N THR A 72 -7.37 4.35 -24.97
CA THR A 72 -7.37 2.92 -25.28
C THR A 72 -6.57 2.13 -24.24
N GLU A 73 -6.79 0.81 -24.18
CA GLU A 73 -5.97 -0.10 -23.36
C GLU A 73 -4.48 -0.02 -23.73
N GLU A 74 -4.16 0.05 -25.03
CA GLU A 74 -2.79 0.14 -25.51
C GLU A 74 -2.09 1.44 -25.05
N GLU A 75 -2.81 2.57 -25.08
CA GLU A 75 -2.32 3.84 -24.54
C GLU A 75 -2.10 3.79 -23.03
N LEU A 76 -2.98 3.11 -22.28
CA LEU A 76 -2.80 2.89 -20.85
C LEU A 76 -1.57 2.04 -20.56
N HIS A 77 -1.35 0.96 -21.31
CA HIS A 77 -0.16 0.13 -21.15
C HIS A 77 1.12 0.91 -21.47
N ALA A 78 1.10 1.75 -22.51
CA ALA A 78 2.22 2.60 -22.87
C ALA A 78 2.56 3.62 -21.76
N SER A 79 1.55 4.27 -21.17
CA SER A 79 1.76 5.25 -20.09
C SER A 79 2.29 4.59 -18.82
N VAL A 80 1.76 3.44 -18.42
CA VAL A 80 2.26 2.67 -17.26
C VAL A 80 3.72 2.26 -17.47
N ALA A 81 4.06 1.76 -18.67
CA ALA A 81 5.44 1.38 -18.99
C ALA A 81 6.40 2.59 -18.97
N GLU A 82 5.94 3.77 -19.36
CA GLU A 82 6.71 5.01 -19.26
C GLU A 82 6.91 5.42 -17.80
N ASP A 83 5.87 5.39 -16.98
CA ASP A 83 5.93 5.71 -15.55
C ASP A 83 6.88 4.78 -14.79
N GLU A 84 6.85 3.46 -15.07
CA GLU A 84 7.80 2.51 -14.49
C GLU A 84 9.24 2.83 -14.89
N ARG A 85 9.48 3.18 -16.16
CA ARG A 85 10.81 3.60 -16.63
C ARG A 85 11.26 4.88 -15.92
N MET A 86 10.37 5.83 -15.65
CA MET A 86 10.70 7.04 -14.90
C MET A 86 11.02 6.74 -13.42
N ARG A 87 10.25 5.86 -12.78
CA ARG A 87 10.50 5.40 -11.41
C ARG A 87 11.86 4.72 -11.27
N LEU A 88 12.19 3.80 -12.18
CA LEU A 88 13.48 3.11 -12.18
C LEU A 88 14.68 4.04 -12.42
N ARG A 89 14.46 5.19 -13.07
CA ARG A 89 15.49 6.21 -13.32
C ARG A 89 15.72 7.16 -12.14
N GLY A 90 15.03 6.98 -11.00
CA GLY A 90 15.23 7.81 -9.81
C GLY A 90 14.82 9.27 -10.01
N ARG A 91 13.86 9.55 -10.91
CA ARG A 91 13.26 10.87 -11.05
C ARG A 91 11.76 10.76 -10.89
N GLY A 92 11.34 10.41 -9.68
CA GLY A 92 9.93 10.50 -9.31
C GLY A 92 9.52 11.98 -9.27
N PRO A 93 8.25 12.32 -9.58
CA PRO A 93 7.74 13.69 -9.44
C PRO A 93 7.77 14.23 -8.00
N PHE A 94 8.15 13.40 -7.02
CA PHE A 94 8.21 13.71 -5.59
C PHE A 94 9.63 13.89 -5.03
N GLU A 95 10.70 13.84 -5.83
CA GLU A 95 12.08 14.05 -5.36
C GLU A 95 12.60 15.50 -5.52
N ALA A 96 11.74 16.42 -5.96
CA ALA A 96 12.06 17.85 -6.00
C ALA A 96 11.40 18.58 -4.81
N SER A 97 11.92 18.36 -3.61
CA SER A 97 11.69 19.25 -2.45
C SER A 97 12.90 19.24 -1.52
#